data_AF-A0A7Z0VQW4-F1
#
_entry.id   AF-A0A7Z0VQW4-F1
#
_cell.length_a   1.000
_cell.length_b   1.000
_cell.length_c   1.000
_cell.angle_alpha   90.00
_cell.angle_beta   90.00
_cell.angle_gamma   90.00
#
_symmetry.space_group_name_H-M   'P 1'
#
loop_
_entity.id
_entity.type
_entity.pdbx_description
1 polymer ?
#
loop_
_entity_poly.entity_id
_entity_poly.type
_entity_poly.pdbx_seq_one_letter_code
_entity_poly.pdbx_strand_id
1 'polypeptide(L)'
;MESVMIVGFIVAVVLILLIAAAAVVARRKMPSNRTDYFTAKYGGSIDRMLRESPVDKDSLRLIRDTDKRGEIRATRALIEQDPVPLEVAVEFIRRL
;
A
#
# COMPACT_ATOMS: atom_id res chain seq x y z
N MET A 1 47.18 -11.24 -11.54
CA MET A 1 45.82 -11.43 -12.09
C MET A 1 44.80 -11.75 -11.00
N GLU A 2 45.15 -12.52 -9.97
CA GLU A 2 44.26 -12.87 -8.85
C GLU A 2 43.71 -11.66 -8.07
N SER A 3 44.56 -10.67 -7.75
CA SER A 3 44.14 -9.48 -6.98
C SER A 3 43.08 -8.63 -7.70
N VAL A 4 43.11 -8.58 -9.03
CA VAL A 4 42.14 -7.81 -9.84
C VAL A 4 40.77 -8.49 -9.84
N MET A 5 40.75 -9.83 -9.87
CA MET A 5 39.50 -10.60 -9.79
C MET A 5 38.85 -10.51 -8.40
N ILE A 6 39.66 -10.53 -7.33
CA ILE A 6 39.16 -10.38 -5.96
C ILE A 6 38.54 -8.98 -5.77
N VAL A 7 39.21 -7.93 -6.23
CA VAL A 7 38.68 -6.56 -6.16
C VAL A 7 37.38 -6.43 -6.97
N GLY A 8 37.34 -6.98 -8.19
CA GLY A 8 36.13 -6.98 -9.01
C GLY A 8 34.95 -7.71 -8.35
N PHE A 9 35.22 -8.85 -7.70
CA PHE A 9 34.20 -9.61 -6.96
C PHE A 9 33.66 -8.82 -5.76
N ILE A 10 34.54 -8.19 -4.97
CA ILE A 10 34.13 -7.36 -3.83
C ILE A 10 33.24 -6.19 -4.29
N VAL A 11 33.63 -5.51 -5.37
CA VAL A 11 32.84 -4.40 -5.93
C VAL A 11 31.46 -4.88 -6.38
N ALA A 12 31.38 -6.03 -7.06
CA ALA A 12 30.11 -6.60 -7.50
C ALA A 12 29.18 -6.97 -6.32
N VAL A 13 29.73 -7.59 -5.27
CA VAL A 13 28.96 -7.94 -4.05
C VAL A 13 28.44 -6.69 -3.35
N VAL A 14 29.27 -5.65 -3.21
CA VAL A 14 28.86 -4.37 -2.61
C VAL A 14 27.74 -3.73 -3.42
N LEU A 15 27.83 -3.73 -4.76
CA LEU A 15 26.79 -3.17 -5.62
C LEU A 15 25.46 -3.90 -5.46
N ILE A 16 25.48 -5.24 -5.40
CA ILE A 16 24.29 -6.08 -5.20
C ILE A 16 23.65 -5.77 -3.84
N LEU A 17 24.46 -5.67 -2.78
CA LEU A 17 23.96 -5.33 -1.44
C LEU A 17 23.32 -3.94 -1.39
N LEU A 18 23.91 -2.95 -2.08
CA LEU A 18 23.34 -1.60 -2.16
C LEU A 18 21.99 -1.57 -2.90
N ILE A 19 21.87 -2.30 -4.01
CA ILE A 19 20.61 -2.41 -4.75
C ILE A 19 19.53 -3.12 -3.90
N ALA A 20 19.91 -4.21 -3.22
CA ALA A 20 19.00 -4.92 -2.33
C ALA A 20 18.53 -4.03 -1.16
N ALA A 21 19.44 -3.28 -0.55
CA ALA A 21 19.11 -2.33 0.51
C ALA A 21 18.17 -1.22 0.01
N ALA A 22 18.44 -0.64 -1.15
CA ALA A 22 17.59 0.38 -1.76
C ALA A 22 16.18 -0.16 -2.07
N ALA A 23 16.08 -1.39 -2.58
CA ALA A 23 14.80 -2.05 -2.83
C ALA A 23 14.01 -2.30 -1.53
N VAL A 24 14.68 -2.71 -0.45
CA VAL A 24 14.07 -2.91 0.87
C VAL A 24 13.59 -1.57 1.46
N VAL A 25 14.37 -0.51 1.33
CA VAL A 25 13.99 0.84 1.80
C VAL A 25 12.83 1.40 0.99
N ALA A 26 12.83 1.23 -0.33
CA ALA A 26 11.72 1.64 -1.19
C ALA A 26 10.41 0.92 -0.83
N ARG A 27 10.47 -0.39 -0.56
CA ARG A 27 9.31 -1.16 -0.07
C ARG A 27 8.85 -0.72 1.32
N ARG A 28 9.78 -0.32 2.20
CA ARG A 28 9.46 0.21 3.55
C ARG A 28 8.90 1.62 3.57
N LYS A 29 9.09 2.45 2.53
CA LYS A 29 8.50 3.80 2.44
C LYS A 29 7.05 3.83 1.93
N MET A 30 6.54 2.72 1.41
CA MET A 30 5.14 2.62 0.95
C MET A 30 4.02 2.80 2.02
N PRO A 31 4.21 2.62 3.35
CA PRO A 31 3.15 2.84 4.33
C PRO A 31 3.01 4.30 4.82
N SER A 32 4.06 5.12 4.75
CA SER A 32 4.03 6.49 5.29
C SER A 32 3.09 7.38 4.47
N ASN A 33 3.23 7.36 3.14
CA ASN A 33 2.46 8.24 2.26
C ASN A 33 0.94 8.02 2.35
N ARG A 34 0.49 6.79 2.58
CA ARG A 34 -0.95 6.47 2.69
C ARG A 34 -1.53 6.89 4.03
N THR A 35 -0.75 6.72 5.11
CA THR A 35 -1.16 7.12 6.46
C THR A 35 -1.19 8.64 6.58
N ASP A 36 -0.18 9.31 6.02
CA ASP A 36 -0.12 10.77 5.93
C ASP A 36 -1.27 11.30 5.07
N TYR A 37 -1.55 10.67 3.92
CA TYR A 37 -2.69 11.00 3.08
C TYR A 37 -4.03 10.86 3.80
N PHE A 38 -4.26 9.72 4.48
CA PHE A 38 -5.49 9.48 5.25
C PHE A 38 -5.66 10.49 6.37
N THR A 39 -4.57 10.83 7.06
CA THR A 39 -4.55 11.84 8.12
C THR A 39 -4.83 13.24 7.56
N ALA A 40 -4.18 13.62 6.46
CA ALA A 40 -4.36 14.93 5.83
C ALA A 40 -5.76 15.13 5.24
N LYS A 41 -6.29 14.11 4.54
CA LYS A 41 -7.57 14.20 3.84
C LYS A 41 -8.76 13.98 4.76
N TYR A 42 -8.68 12.99 5.66
CA TYR A 42 -9.80 12.56 6.49
C TYR A 42 -9.57 12.76 7.99
N GLY A 43 -8.49 13.44 8.38
CA GLY A 43 -8.17 13.68 9.80
C GLY A 43 -7.88 12.39 10.58
N GLY A 44 -7.56 11.28 9.90
CA GLY A 44 -7.38 9.99 10.54
C GLY A 44 -8.69 9.28 10.93
N SER A 45 -9.86 9.78 10.48
CA SER A 45 -11.18 9.28 10.89
C SER A 45 -11.88 8.51 9.78
N ILE A 46 -12.24 7.25 10.06
CA ILE A 46 -13.03 6.41 9.15
C ILE A 46 -14.45 6.94 9.00
N ASP A 47 -15.06 7.46 10.07
CA ASP A 47 -16.39 8.10 10.01
C ASP A 47 -16.40 9.35 9.13
N ARG A 48 -15.29 10.10 9.09
CA ARG A 48 -15.14 11.21 8.17
C ARG A 48 -14.96 10.71 6.73
N MET A 49 -14.12 9.69 6.53
CA MET A 49 -13.96 9.05 5.22
C MET A 49 -15.28 8.48 4.68
N LEU A 50 -16.09 7.83 5.52
CA LEU A 50 -17.43 7.31 5.16
C LEU A 50 -18.40 8.40 4.75
N ARG A 51 -18.21 9.66 5.16
CA ARG A 51 -19.06 10.78 4.76
C ARG A 51 -18.51 11.51 3.53
N GLU A 52 -17.21 11.78 3.54
CA GLU A 52 -16.55 12.71 2.60
C GLU A 52 -15.85 12.01 1.42
N SER A 53 -15.59 10.70 1.51
CA SER A 53 -14.89 10.00 0.42
C SER A 53 -15.73 10.05 -0.87
N PRO A 54 -15.12 10.43 -2.01
CA PRO A 54 -15.82 10.56 -3.29
C PRO A 54 -16.08 9.20 -3.98
N VAL A 55 -15.66 8.09 -3.37
CA VAL A 55 -15.84 6.75 -3.92
C VAL A 55 -17.30 6.34 -3.93
N ASP A 56 -17.68 5.58 -4.96
CA ASP A 56 -19.02 5.01 -5.07
C ASP A 56 -19.20 3.84 -4.08
N LYS A 57 -19.86 4.13 -2.96
CA LYS A 57 -20.09 3.18 -1.86
C LYS A 57 -21.06 2.07 -2.25
N ASP A 58 -22.00 2.34 -3.14
CA ASP A 58 -22.97 1.33 -3.57
C ASP A 58 -22.31 0.32 -4.51
N SER A 59 -21.40 0.78 -5.39
CA SER A 59 -20.54 -0.12 -6.17
C SER A 59 -19.64 -0.98 -5.28
N LEU A 60 -19.01 -0.38 -4.25
CA LEU A 60 -18.18 -1.13 -3.30
C LEU A 60 -18.98 -2.17 -2.50
N ARG A 61 -20.21 -1.83 -2.07
CA ARG A 61 -21.15 -2.78 -1.44
C ARG A 61 -21.49 -3.94 -2.35
N LEU A 62 -21.84 -3.65 -3.60
CA LEU A 62 -22.16 -4.69 -4.59
C LEU A 62 -20.98 -5.65 -4.79
N ILE A 63 -19.76 -5.13 -4.94
CA ILE A 63 -18.55 -5.95 -5.07
C ILE A 63 -18.31 -6.81 -3.82
N ARG A 64 -18.51 -6.22 -2.63
CA ARG A 64 -18.34 -6.90 -1.34
C ARG A 64 -19.31 -8.08 -1.20
N ASP A 65 -20.56 -7.88 -1.57
CA ASP A 65 -21.64 -8.84 -1.33
C ASP A 65 -21.75 -9.91 -2.43
N THR A 66 -20.92 -9.82 -3.48
CA THR A 66 -20.95 -10.74 -4.63
C THR A 66 -20.56 -12.19 -4.27
N ASP A 67 -19.47 -12.39 -3.52
CA ASP A 67 -19.01 -13.75 -3.15
C ASP A 67 -18.06 -13.74 -1.93
N LYS A 68 -17.58 -14.92 -1.53
CA LYS A 68 -16.68 -15.10 -0.37
C LYS A 68 -15.38 -14.28 -0.42
N ARG A 69 -14.96 -13.82 -1.60
CA ARG A 69 -13.78 -12.95 -1.81
C ARG A 69 -14.18 -11.50 -2.12
N GLY A 70 -15.46 -11.17 -2.06
CA GLY A 70 -15.98 -9.84 -2.33
C GLY A 70 -15.35 -8.77 -1.45
N GLU A 71 -15.21 -9.00 -0.13
CA GLU A 71 -14.54 -8.07 0.79
C GLU A 71 -13.12 -7.72 0.33
N ILE A 72 -12.35 -8.71 -0.12
CA ILE A 72 -10.98 -8.51 -0.61
C ILE A 72 -10.98 -7.67 -1.89
N ARG A 73 -11.90 -7.96 -2.82
CA ARG A 73 -12.01 -7.21 -4.09
C ARG A 73 -12.49 -5.78 -3.86
N ALA A 74 -13.46 -5.57 -2.98
CA ALA A 74 -13.96 -4.25 -2.63
C ALA A 74 -12.88 -3.42 -1.92
N THR A 75 -12.12 -4.04 -1.01
CA THR A 75 -10.97 -3.40 -0.35
C THR A 75 -9.92 -2.96 -1.38
N ARG A 76 -9.59 -3.84 -2.34
CA ARG A 76 -8.63 -3.51 -3.39
C ARG A 76 -9.14 -2.39 -4.31
N ALA A 77 -10.40 -2.46 -4.72
CA ALA A 77 -11.04 -1.43 -5.54
C ALA A 77 -11.04 -0.06 -4.83
N LEU A 78 -11.32 -0.03 -3.52
CA LEU A 78 -11.23 1.17 -2.70
C LEU A 78 -9.81 1.74 -2.69
N ILE A 79 -8.79 0.91 -2.44
CA ILE A 79 -7.39 1.35 -2.38
C ILE A 79 -6.90 1.90 -3.74
N GLU A 80 -7.41 1.35 -4.84
CA GLU A 80 -7.08 1.84 -6.19
C GLU A 80 -7.68 3.23 -6.47
N GLN A 81 -8.84 3.54 -5.90
CA GLN A 81 -9.52 4.84 -6.07
C GLN A 81 -9.10 5.89 -5.03
N ASP A 82 -8.87 5.45 -3.79
CA ASP A 82 -8.56 6.30 -2.64
C ASP A 82 -7.46 5.63 -1.80
N PRO A 83 -6.18 6.02 -1.98
CA PRO A 83 -5.02 5.23 -1.56
C PRO A 83 -4.75 5.31 -0.04
N VAL A 84 -5.70 4.83 0.76
CA VAL A 84 -5.63 4.74 2.22
C VAL A 84 -4.88 3.47 2.68
N PRO A 85 -4.45 3.40 3.95
CA PRO A 85 -3.86 2.19 4.52
C PRO A 85 -4.80 0.98 4.41
N LEU A 86 -4.24 -0.22 4.28
CA LEU A 86 -5.03 -1.45 4.09
C LEU A 86 -6.02 -1.67 5.23
N GLU A 87 -5.59 -1.48 6.48
CA GLU A 87 -6.44 -1.65 7.67
C GLU A 87 -7.63 -0.69 7.65
N VAL A 88 -7.40 0.56 7.24
CA VAL A 88 -8.45 1.58 7.07
C VAL A 88 -9.42 1.16 5.96
N ALA A 89 -8.91 0.69 4.83
CA ALA A 89 -9.76 0.24 3.72
C ALA A 89 -10.64 -0.97 4.11
N VAL A 90 -10.08 -1.96 4.81
CA VAL A 90 -10.82 -3.13 5.29
C VAL A 90 -11.94 -2.70 6.23
N GLU A 91 -11.63 -1.86 7.21
CA GLU A 91 -12.61 -1.36 8.18
C GLU A 91 -13.70 -0.50 7.51
N PHE A 92 -13.33 0.33 6.53
CA PHE A 92 -14.30 1.08 5.73
C PHE A 92 -15.29 0.14 5.01
N ILE A 93 -14.80 -0.90 4.33
CA ILE A 93 -15.66 -1.86 3.60
C ILE A 93 -16.56 -2.67 4.55
N ARG A 94 -16.08 -2.99 5.75
CA ARG A 94 -16.88 -3.67 6.78
C ARG A 94 -18.00 -2.81 7.33
N ARG A 95 -17.81 -1.49 7.36
CA ARG A 95 -18.81 -0.52 7.85
C ARG A 95 -19.79 -0.05 6.78
N LEU A 96 -19.54 -0.36 5.50
CA LEU A 96 -20.53 -0.17 4.43
C LEU A 96 -21.75 -1.06 4.66
#